data_AF-A0A523ZA14-F1
#
_entry.id   AF-A0A523ZA14-F1
#
_cell.length_a   1.000
_cell.length_b   1.000
_cell.length_c   1.000
_cell.angle_alpha   90.00
_cell.angle_beta   90.00
_cell.angle_gamma   90.00
#
_symmetry.space_group_name_H-M   'P 1'
#
loop_
_entity.id
_entity.type
_entity.pdbx_description
1 polymer ?
#
loop_
_entity_poly.entity_id
_entity_poly.type
_entity_poly.pdbx_seq_one_letter_code
_entity_poly.pdbx_strand_id
1 'polypeptide(L)'
;MMHLFLILSILNYTIPNREIKINSFLSERWLRLESDSLVPDFIKAVEDVGSISELYLLDSLVLLKGLYSKSDFIEGELLNLIKDDDEFIHSTISRNYLKRGILDLEAGIEEKGIRELRFSLLVDPSRRIIPIILMKYNFPIWGEVFKNLKEYFYTYIFLDNWISIIVKIMFLITIFLGTLYIAIVISGLFKSVPFLSEWVRQRMKISSLWIPALLFSLFVWLPILTFLAILIGISLIKLRKKSYIRLAIISFIFPLILAYTFEIKLNFSSNSPAYHSYKSRYDPYNYSIDEVEFPYGYAVKGVEMAMIGESSKAESLFEKGYENNESLIFLVNLSSLYFSENNYNDALAFSEKVVSIDPDNPIANLTMATIYLDRLDFEVVSKYIEIATKSGHEFAERELPIYQYPPDSWLLSEIFKVDGMGKFIKESKLYFFFILAVFFTVFSSIRRLQDEYCPICGRVLINGIKIEEKKVCDICAERLSMTESKSIRERLKRYTRRKSDRIALFKYFVMNLIFPGSAHIYGKKWLSGMVLLLLGSLLLFIYIGPFYSQSEEIMQYEISVGNNIFIYFIIFYYLLVLFLTWRLSTNGDRG
;
A
#
# COMPACT_ATOMS: atom_id res chain seq x y z
N MET A 1 21.07 11.76 -42.63
CA MET A 1 22.14 12.42 -41.85
C MET A 1 21.60 13.51 -40.91
N MET A 2 20.74 14.42 -41.38
CA MET A 2 20.12 15.47 -40.52
C MET A 2 19.13 14.92 -39.47
N HIS A 3 18.39 13.84 -39.78
CA HIS A 3 17.56 13.13 -38.80
C HIS A 3 18.39 12.34 -37.76
N LEU A 4 19.63 11.96 -38.07
CA LEU A 4 20.53 11.27 -37.14
C LEU A 4 21.05 12.24 -36.06
N PHE A 5 21.30 13.49 -36.45
CA PHE A 5 21.70 14.57 -35.53
C PHE A 5 20.57 15.00 -34.60
N LEU A 6 19.32 14.96 -35.06
CA LEU A 6 18.15 15.28 -34.23
C LEU A 6 17.80 14.15 -33.25
N ILE A 7 18.21 12.91 -33.54
CA ILE A 7 18.08 11.76 -32.64
C ILE A 7 19.22 11.74 -31.59
N LEU A 8 20.44 12.14 -31.97
CA LEU A 8 21.56 12.30 -31.03
C LEU A 8 21.33 13.40 -29.98
N SER A 9 20.55 14.44 -30.30
CA SER A 9 20.17 15.45 -29.29
C SER A 9 19.08 14.98 -28.33
N ILE A 10 18.23 14.02 -28.74
CA ILE A 10 17.24 13.35 -27.89
C ILE A 10 17.91 12.27 -27.01
N LEU A 11 19.00 11.66 -27.49
CA LEU A 11 19.82 10.68 -26.78
C LEU A 11 20.79 11.29 -25.76
N ASN A 12 20.80 12.62 -25.56
CA ASN A 12 21.60 13.29 -24.54
C ASN A 12 21.00 13.12 -23.12
N TYR A 13 20.55 11.90 -22.81
CA TYR A 13 20.24 11.43 -21.47
C TYR A 13 21.54 10.90 -20.86
N THR A 14 21.90 11.47 -19.72
CA THR A 14 23.14 11.28 -18.96
C THR A 14 23.50 9.81 -18.74
N ILE A 15 24.29 9.26 -19.67
CA ILE A 15 25.29 8.23 -19.41
C ILE A 15 26.61 9.02 -19.25
N PRO A 16 27.45 8.78 -18.23
CA PRO A 16 28.72 9.46 -18.10
C PRO A 16 29.52 9.28 -19.40
N ASN A 17 30.02 10.38 -19.97
CA ASN A 17 30.86 10.43 -21.17
C ASN A 17 32.02 9.41 -21.10
N ARG A 18 31.79 8.17 -21.50
CA ARG A 18 32.78 7.32 -22.15
C ARG A 18 32.34 7.25 -23.60
N GLU A 19 33.18 7.74 -24.50
CA GLU A 19 32.99 7.63 -25.94
C GLU A 19 32.61 6.19 -26.30
N ILE A 20 31.31 5.97 -26.59
CA ILE A 20 30.80 4.66 -27.00
C ILE A 20 31.32 4.45 -28.42
N LYS A 21 32.42 3.71 -28.55
CA LYS A 21 32.87 3.17 -29.83
C LYS A 21 31.86 2.11 -30.24
N ILE A 22 30.85 2.49 -31.03
CA ILE A 22 30.13 1.52 -31.84
C ILE A 22 31.21 0.82 -32.66
N ASN A 23 31.43 -0.46 -32.38
CA ASN A 23 32.47 -1.24 -33.02
C ASN A 23 32.37 -1.06 -34.55
N SER A 24 33.48 -0.82 -35.25
CA SER A 24 33.46 -0.53 -36.69
C SER A 24 32.71 -1.60 -37.48
N PHE A 25 32.72 -2.83 -36.95
CA PHE A 25 31.96 -3.99 -37.39
C PHE A 25 30.43 -3.75 -37.48
N LEU A 26 29.82 -3.13 -36.47
CA LEU A 26 28.39 -2.84 -36.46
C LEU A 26 28.04 -1.76 -37.49
N SER A 27 28.95 -0.82 -37.77
CA SER A 27 28.71 0.26 -38.73
C SER A 27 28.76 -0.19 -40.20
N GLU A 28 29.65 -1.13 -40.56
CA GLU A 28 29.84 -1.58 -41.95
C GLU A 28 28.80 -2.61 -42.41
N ARG A 29 28.32 -3.50 -41.52
CA ARG A 29 27.26 -4.48 -41.85
C ARG A 29 25.84 -3.93 -41.69
N TRP A 30 25.65 -2.83 -40.97
CA TRP A 30 24.34 -2.19 -40.71
C TRP A 30 23.55 -1.81 -41.97
N LEU A 31 24.28 -1.48 -43.05
CA LEU A 31 23.74 -1.04 -44.34
C LEU A 31 23.09 -2.17 -45.16
N ARG A 32 23.16 -3.45 -44.73
CA ARG A 32 22.71 -4.60 -45.53
C ARG A 32 21.60 -5.46 -44.91
N LEU A 33 20.98 -5.02 -43.82
CA LEU A 33 20.07 -5.83 -42.98
C LEU A 33 18.64 -6.09 -43.53
N GLU A 34 18.37 -5.84 -44.82
CA GLU A 34 17.01 -5.95 -45.40
C GLU A 34 16.69 -7.30 -46.09
N SER A 35 17.65 -8.23 -46.27
CA SER A 35 17.39 -9.52 -46.93
C SER A 35 17.44 -10.75 -46.01
N ASP A 36 16.50 -11.69 -46.20
CA ASP A 36 16.40 -12.98 -45.47
C ASP A 36 17.63 -13.90 -45.64
N SER A 37 18.47 -13.64 -46.64
CA SER A 37 19.70 -14.40 -46.92
C SER A 37 20.85 -14.16 -45.93
N LEU A 38 20.72 -13.21 -44.99
CA LEU A 38 21.79 -12.77 -44.07
C LEU A 38 21.50 -13.07 -42.59
N VAL A 39 20.50 -13.91 -42.29
CA VAL A 39 20.13 -14.29 -40.91
C VAL A 39 21.30 -14.91 -40.13
N PRO A 40 22.13 -15.82 -40.69
CA PRO A 40 23.28 -16.39 -39.95
C PRO A 40 24.36 -15.36 -39.59
N ASP A 41 24.60 -14.39 -40.47
CA ASP A 41 25.56 -13.30 -40.25
C ASP A 41 25.07 -12.31 -39.18
N PHE A 42 23.75 -12.13 -39.07
CA PHE A 42 23.12 -11.31 -38.04
C PHE A 42 23.14 -12.02 -36.68
N ILE A 43 22.76 -13.29 -36.62
CA ILE A 43 22.81 -14.11 -35.40
C ILE A 43 24.22 -14.09 -34.81
N LYS A 44 25.23 -14.41 -35.62
CA LYS A 44 26.62 -14.39 -35.18
C LYS A 44 27.07 -13.00 -34.70
N ALA A 45 26.63 -11.94 -35.38
CA ALA A 45 26.97 -10.58 -34.97
C ALA A 45 26.31 -10.16 -33.65
N VAL A 46 25.15 -10.72 -33.30
CA VAL A 46 24.48 -10.49 -32.01
C VAL A 46 25.15 -11.34 -30.92
N GLU A 47 25.49 -12.60 -31.21
CA GLU A 47 26.26 -13.47 -30.32
C GLU A 47 27.64 -12.89 -29.99
N ASP A 48 28.29 -12.21 -30.95
CA ASP A 48 29.56 -11.51 -30.75
C ASP A 48 29.43 -10.23 -29.89
N VAL A 49 28.21 -9.74 -29.65
CA VAL A 49 27.95 -8.55 -28.81
C VAL A 49 27.74 -8.99 -27.36
N GLY A 50 28.78 -8.85 -26.54
CA GLY A 50 28.77 -9.28 -25.14
C GLY A 50 28.24 -8.26 -24.14
N SER A 51 27.74 -7.08 -24.55
CA SER A 51 27.30 -6.06 -23.59
C SER A 51 25.80 -5.70 -23.70
N ILE A 52 25.15 -5.63 -22.54
CA ILE A 52 23.76 -5.21 -22.37
C ILE A 52 23.47 -3.87 -23.09
N SER A 53 24.37 -2.89 -22.96
CA SER A 53 24.20 -1.57 -23.57
C SER A 53 24.20 -1.61 -25.09
N GLU A 54 25.06 -2.45 -25.68
CA GLU A 54 25.15 -2.59 -27.13
C GLU A 54 23.96 -3.37 -27.68
N LEU A 55 23.52 -4.44 -27.01
CA LEU A 55 22.31 -5.17 -27.39
C LEU A 55 21.06 -4.29 -27.27
N TYR A 56 20.92 -3.49 -26.21
CA TYR A 56 19.82 -2.53 -26.07
C TYR A 56 19.81 -1.50 -27.22
N LEU A 57 20.98 -0.97 -27.58
CA LEU A 57 21.11 -0.05 -28.71
C LEU A 57 20.75 -0.74 -30.02
N LEU A 58 21.22 -1.98 -30.22
CA LEU A 58 20.95 -2.77 -31.41
C LEU A 58 19.45 -3.09 -31.54
N ASP A 59 18.78 -3.45 -30.45
CA ASP A 59 17.34 -3.67 -30.42
C ASP A 59 16.56 -2.38 -30.75
N SER A 60 16.94 -1.25 -30.14
CA SER A 60 16.38 0.08 -30.48
C SER A 60 16.41 0.33 -31.99
N LEU A 61 17.55 0.00 -32.59
CA LEU A 61 17.89 0.22 -33.98
C LEU A 61 17.13 -0.71 -34.93
N VAL A 62 16.91 -1.96 -34.52
CA VAL A 62 16.14 -2.97 -35.26
C VAL A 62 14.64 -2.68 -35.20
N LEU A 63 14.13 -2.30 -34.03
CA LEU A 63 12.73 -1.88 -33.85
C LEU A 63 12.38 -0.63 -34.65
N LEU A 64 13.32 0.33 -34.78
CA LEU A 64 13.13 1.51 -35.64
C LEU A 64 12.91 1.17 -37.12
N LYS A 65 13.41 0.02 -37.59
CA LYS A 65 13.22 -0.47 -38.95
C LYS A 65 12.02 -1.42 -39.11
N GLY A 66 11.26 -1.68 -38.05
CA GLY A 66 10.14 -2.63 -38.07
C GLY A 66 10.58 -4.09 -38.22
N LEU A 67 11.83 -4.41 -37.90
CA LEU A 67 12.41 -5.76 -38.05
C LEU A 67 12.12 -6.62 -36.81
N TYR A 68 10.85 -6.88 -36.52
CA TYR A 68 10.41 -7.47 -35.25
C TYR A 68 10.98 -8.87 -34.96
N SER A 69 11.12 -9.74 -35.96
CA SER A 69 11.72 -11.08 -35.77
C SER A 69 13.19 -11.04 -35.34
N LYS A 70 13.92 -10.00 -35.77
CA LYS A 70 15.30 -9.76 -35.34
C LYS A 70 15.36 -9.17 -33.95
N SER A 71 14.38 -8.36 -33.58
CA SER A 71 14.21 -7.87 -32.21
C SER A 71 13.90 -9.03 -31.25
N ASP A 72 13.07 -10.00 -31.65
CA ASP A 72 12.78 -11.19 -30.82
C ASP A 72 14.07 -11.96 -30.47
N PHE A 73 14.99 -12.05 -31.43
CA PHE A 73 16.30 -12.66 -31.21
C PHE A 73 17.17 -11.84 -30.25
N ILE A 74 17.28 -10.52 -30.44
CA ILE A 74 18.07 -9.65 -29.56
C ILE A 74 17.48 -9.61 -28.14
N GLU A 75 16.16 -9.54 -28.02
CA GLU A 75 15.43 -9.64 -26.74
C GLU A 75 15.73 -10.98 -26.05
N GLY A 76 15.82 -12.08 -26.81
CA GLY A 76 16.25 -13.38 -26.30
C GLY A 76 17.68 -13.38 -25.75
N GLU A 77 18.64 -12.83 -26.50
CA GLU A 77 20.03 -12.71 -26.04
C GLU A 77 20.20 -11.73 -24.88
N LEU A 78 19.45 -10.63 -24.87
CA LEU A 78 19.35 -9.73 -23.72
C LEU A 78 18.85 -10.49 -22.50
N LEU A 79 17.80 -11.31 -22.64
CA LEU A 79 17.29 -12.11 -21.54
C LEU A 79 18.31 -13.17 -21.10
N ASN A 80 19.08 -13.77 -22.00
CA ASN A 80 20.14 -14.71 -21.63
C ASN A 80 21.22 -14.00 -20.81
N LEU A 81 21.74 -12.86 -21.29
CA LEU A 81 22.72 -12.06 -20.53
C LEU A 81 22.18 -11.54 -19.20
N ILE A 82 20.86 -11.32 -19.08
CA ILE A 82 20.22 -10.93 -17.81
C ILE A 82 19.97 -12.14 -16.89
N LYS A 83 19.75 -13.34 -17.46
CA LYS A 83 19.35 -14.56 -16.73
C LYS A 83 20.50 -15.47 -16.34
N ASP A 84 21.61 -15.48 -17.08
CA ASP A 84 22.81 -16.25 -16.75
C ASP A 84 23.38 -15.86 -15.36
N ASP A 85 22.92 -14.73 -14.80
CA ASP A 85 23.26 -14.27 -13.46
C ASP A 85 22.37 -14.85 -12.32
N ASP A 86 21.47 -15.83 -12.50
CA ASP A 86 20.46 -16.30 -11.49
C ASP A 86 19.25 -15.34 -11.31
N GLU A 87 18.41 -15.22 -12.34
CA GLU A 87 17.07 -14.57 -12.29
C GLU A 87 17.06 -13.06 -11.92
N PHE A 88 18.08 -12.31 -12.32
CA PHE A 88 18.15 -10.87 -12.01
C PHE A 88 17.08 -10.04 -12.75
N ILE A 89 16.43 -9.13 -12.03
CA ILE A 89 15.46 -8.16 -12.58
C ILE A 89 16.19 -6.85 -12.88
N HIS A 90 16.48 -6.57 -14.16
CA HIS A 90 17.19 -5.35 -14.53
C HIS A 90 16.25 -4.13 -14.66
N SER A 91 16.06 -3.41 -13.55
CA SER A 91 15.07 -2.32 -13.45
C SER A 91 15.33 -1.16 -14.44
N THR A 92 16.59 -0.83 -14.74
CA THR A 92 16.95 0.26 -15.67
C THR A 92 16.69 -0.09 -17.13
N ILE A 93 17.09 -1.29 -17.60
CA ILE A 93 16.73 -1.75 -18.94
C ILE A 93 15.20 -1.71 -19.06
N SER A 94 14.50 -2.30 -18.10
CA SER A 94 13.05 -2.28 -18.07
C SER A 94 12.48 -0.85 -18.11
N ARG A 95 13.05 0.11 -17.36
CA ARG A 95 12.64 1.52 -17.40
C ARG A 95 12.82 2.15 -18.77
N ASN A 96 13.92 1.84 -19.45
CA ASN A 96 14.22 2.36 -20.78
C ASN A 96 13.22 1.83 -21.83
N TYR A 97 12.90 0.53 -21.80
CA TYR A 97 11.85 -0.05 -22.62
C TYR A 97 10.46 0.52 -22.29
N LEU A 98 10.13 0.70 -21.00
CA LEU A 98 8.88 1.32 -20.57
C LEU A 98 8.72 2.72 -21.17
N LYS A 99 9.77 3.55 -21.04
CA LYS A 99 9.76 4.93 -21.51
C LYS A 99 9.59 5.01 -23.02
N ARG A 100 10.36 4.22 -23.79
CA ARG A 100 10.22 4.17 -25.25
C ARG A 100 8.83 3.66 -25.64
N GLY A 101 8.33 2.63 -24.96
CA GLY A 101 7.02 2.06 -25.27
C GLY A 101 5.91 3.06 -25.07
N ILE A 102 5.95 3.86 -24.00
CA ILE A 102 5.00 4.96 -23.77
C ILE A 102 5.11 6.00 -24.90
N LEU A 103 6.32 6.42 -25.27
CA LEU A 103 6.53 7.41 -26.33
C LEU A 103 6.01 6.93 -27.70
N ASP A 104 6.23 5.66 -28.03
CA ASP A 104 5.73 5.07 -29.27
C ASP A 104 4.20 5.01 -29.28
N LEU A 105 3.59 4.62 -28.16
CA LEU A 105 2.14 4.62 -28.00
C LEU A 105 1.53 6.03 -28.10
N GLU A 106 2.23 7.04 -27.56
CA GLU A 106 1.85 8.45 -27.70
C GLU A 106 2.03 8.96 -29.15
N ALA A 107 3.00 8.42 -29.88
CA ALA A 107 3.23 8.69 -31.29
C ALA A 107 2.29 7.91 -32.24
N GLY A 108 1.44 7.03 -31.72
CA GLY A 108 0.52 6.21 -32.51
C GLY A 108 1.15 4.97 -33.15
N ILE A 109 2.37 4.59 -32.74
CA ILE A 109 3.07 3.39 -33.20
C ILE A 109 2.74 2.24 -32.26
N GLU A 110 1.49 1.75 -32.33
CA GLU A 110 0.92 0.83 -31.33
C GLU A 110 1.67 -0.51 -31.21
N GLU A 111 2.01 -1.13 -32.33
CA GLU A 111 2.67 -2.45 -32.35
C GLU A 111 4.04 -2.43 -31.66
N LYS A 112 4.88 -1.44 -32.01
CA LYS A 112 6.20 -1.21 -31.40
C LYS A 112 6.06 -0.87 -29.92
N GLY A 113 5.14 0.04 -29.58
CA GLY A 113 4.94 0.45 -28.20
C GLY A 113 4.44 -0.68 -27.29
N ILE A 114 3.48 -1.49 -27.74
CA ILE A 114 3.00 -2.68 -27.00
C ILE A 114 4.13 -3.69 -26.79
N ARG A 115 4.95 -3.92 -27.82
CA ARG A 115 6.08 -4.85 -27.77
C ARG A 115 7.13 -4.41 -26.75
N GLU A 116 7.56 -3.16 -26.81
CA GLU A 116 8.53 -2.60 -25.86
C GLU A 116 8.00 -2.65 -24.42
N LEU A 117 6.71 -2.39 -24.20
CA LEU A 117 6.08 -2.56 -22.90
C LEU A 117 6.08 -4.02 -22.42
N ARG A 118 5.79 -4.99 -23.29
CA ARG A 118 5.83 -6.41 -22.93
C ARG A 118 7.24 -6.85 -22.55
N PHE A 119 8.25 -6.44 -23.32
CA PHE A 119 9.63 -6.75 -22.98
C PHE A 119 10.04 -6.09 -21.66
N SER A 120 9.63 -4.83 -21.43
CA SER A 120 9.83 -4.16 -20.14
C SER A 120 9.27 -4.95 -18.95
N LEU A 121 8.09 -5.56 -19.11
CA LEU A 121 7.46 -6.40 -18.08
C LEU A 121 8.16 -7.75 -17.92
N LEU A 122 8.72 -8.32 -19.00
CA LEU A 122 9.52 -9.55 -18.92
C LEU A 122 10.83 -9.32 -18.16
N VAL A 123 11.47 -8.17 -18.38
CA VAL A 123 12.72 -7.79 -17.69
C VAL A 123 12.46 -7.41 -16.23
N ASP A 124 11.36 -6.72 -15.93
CA ASP A 124 10.97 -6.36 -14.56
C ASP A 124 9.47 -6.59 -14.31
N PRO A 125 9.10 -7.79 -13.83
CA PRO A 125 7.70 -8.12 -13.61
C PRO A 125 7.09 -7.43 -12.39
N SER A 126 7.88 -6.67 -11.61
CA SER A 126 7.36 -5.81 -10.53
C SER A 126 6.66 -4.54 -11.05
N ARG A 127 6.80 -4.18 -12.35
CA ARG A 127 6.22 -2.96 -12.91
C ARG A 127 4.72 -3.07 -13.18
N ARG A 128 3.92 -2.81 -12.15
CA ARG A 128 2.45 -2.84 -12.18
C ARG A 128 1.79 -1.90 -13.21
N ILE A 129 2.46 -0.80 -13.58
CA ILE A 129 1.88 0.18 -14.51
C ILE A 129 1.74 -0.39 -15.93
N ILE A 130 2.62 -1.31 -16.33
CA ILE A 130 2.66 -1.84 -17.69
C ILE A 130 1.36 -2.59 -18.01
N PRO A 131 0.92 -3.58 -17.22
CA PRO A 131 -0.36 -4.23 -17.45
C PRO A 131 -1.55 -3.26 -17.54
N ILE A 132 -1.55 -2.15 -16.78
CA ILE A 132 -2.60 -1.14 -16.85
C ILE A 132 -2.59 -0.42 -18.21
N ILE A 133 -1.41 0.00 -18.66
CA ILE A 133 -1.25 0.64 -19.97
C ILE A 133 -1.70 -0.34 -21.07
N LEU A 134 -1.21 -1.57 -21.03
CA LEU A 134 -1.58 -2.60 -22.02
C LEU A 134 -3.09 -2.87 -22.04
N MET A 135 -3.77 -2.88 -20.89
CA MET A 135 -5.24 -3.00 -20.85
C MET A 135 -5.95 -1.86 -21.59
N LYS A 136 -5.45 -0.62 -21.49
CA LYS A 136 -6.03 0.54 -22.17
C LYS A 136 -5.91 0.42 -23.68
N TYR A 137 -4.74 0.04 -24.18
CA TYR A 137 -4.47 -0.05 -25.63
C TYR A 137 -5.05 -1.32 -26.27
N ASN A 138 -5.19 -2.40 -25.51
CA ASN A 138 -5.82 -3.63 -26.01
C ASN A 138 -7.35 -3.58 -25.98
N PHE A 139 -7.98 -2.55 -25.41
CA PHE A 139 -9.43 -2.43 -25.39
C PHE A 139 -9.98 -2.16 -26.80
N PRO A 140 -11.03 -2.87 -27.28
CA PRO A 140 -11.95 -3.74 -26.55
C PRO A 140 -11.68 -5.25 -26.70
N ILE A 141 -10.47 -5.68 -27.04
CA ILE A 141 -10.10 -7.10 -27.18
C ILE A 141 -10.08 -7.75 -25.79
N TRP A 142 -11.24 -8.22 -25.33
CA TRP A 142 -11.43 -8.71 -23.96
C TRP A 142 -10.47 -9.84 -23.56
N GLY A 143 -10.09 -10.72 -24.49
CA GLY A 143 -9.11 -11.78 -24.22
C GLY A 143 -7.75 -11.22 -23.75
N GLU A 144 -7.25 -10.19 -24.44
CA GLU A 144 -6.00 -9.51 -24.07
C GLU A 144 -6.17 -8.65 -22.80
N VAL A 145 -7.33 -8.02 -22.61
CA VAL A 145 -7.63 -7.29 -21.36
C VAL A 145 -7.60 -8.21 -20.15
N PHE A 146 -8.21 -9.41 -20.24
CA PHE A 146 -8.18 -10.39 -19.15
C PHE A 146 -6.78 -10.96 -18.91
N LYS A 147 -5.98 -11.15 -19.97
CA LYS A 147 -4.57 -11.55 -19.85
C LYS A 147 -3.77 -10.52 -19.08
N ASN A 148 -3.83 -9.24 -19.48
CA ASN A 148 -3.15 -8.15 -18.80
C ASN A 148 -3.67 -7.95 -17.37
N LEU A 149 -4.96 -8.19 -17.12
CA LEU A 149 -5.50 -8.17 -15.75
C LEU A 149 -4.90 -9.27 -14.88
N LYS A 150 -4.70 -10.48 -15.42
CA LYS A 150 -4.01 -11.57 -14.71
C LYS A 150 -2.56 -11.19 -14.40
N GLU A 151 -1.84 -10.62 -15.37
CA GLU A 151 -0.47 -10.11 -15.19
C GLU A 151 -0.41 -9.01 -14.13
N TYR A 152 -1.37 -8.08 -14.13
CA TYR A 152 -1.50 -7.07 -13.08
C TYR A 152 -1.57 -7.69 -11.68
N PHE A 153 -2.39 -8.73 -11.49
CA PHE A 153 -2.46 -9.41 -10.20
C PHE A 153 -1.20 -10.22 -9.87
N TYR A 154 -0.53 -10.79 -10.87
CA TYR A 154 0.75 -11.49 -10.69
C TYR A 154 1.84 -10.56 -10.15
N THR A 155 1.83 -9.28 -10.52
CA THR A 155 2.80 -8.29 -10.00
C THR A 155 2.78 -8.15 -8.47
N TYR A 156 1.72 -8.59 -7.79
CA TYR A 156 1.63 -8.52 -6.33
C TYR A 156 2.42 -9.59 -5.58
N ILE A 157 2.97 -10.59 -6.28
CA ILE A 157 3.90 -11.56 -5.69
C ILE A 157 5.23 -10.86 -5.34
N PHE A 158 5.58 -9.79 -6.06
CA PHE A 158 6.79 -9.01 -5.81
C PHE A 158 6.66 -8.16 -4.54
N LEU A 159 7.74 -8.15 -3.76
CA LEU A 159 7.78 -7.58 -2.43
C LEU A 159 7.42 -6.08 -2.40
N ASP A 160 7.92 -5.31 -3.37
CA ASP A 160 7.67 -3.87 -3.47
C ASP A 160 6.19 -3.52 -3.65
N ASN A 161 5.52 -4.25 -4.53
CA ASN A 161 4.10 -4.14 -4.77
C ASN A 161 3.28 -4.59 -3.57
N TRP A 162 3.70 -5.68 -2.93
CA TRP A 162 3.03 -6.24 -1.76
C TRP A 162 3.07 -5.27 -0.56
N ILE A 163 4.24 -4.70 -0.26
CA ILE A 163 4.39 -3.68 0.80
C ILE A 163 3.55 -2.44 0.46
N SER A 164 3.57 -1.98 -0.79
CA SER A 164 2.74 -0.87 -1.24
C SER A 164 1.25 -1.13 -1.00
N ILE A 165 0.76 -2.36 -1.24
CA ILE A 165 -0.64 -2.72 -0.88
C ILE A 165 -0.86 -2.61 0.62
N ILE A 166 0.02 -3.20 1.44
CA ILE A 166 -0.14 -3.24 2.89
C ILE A 166 -0.25 -1.82 3.44
N VAL A 167 0.67 -0.93 3.05
CA VAL A 167 0.67 0.48 3.46
C VAL A 167 -0.64 1.16 3.02
N LYS A 168 -1.10 0.93 1.79
CA LYS A 168 -2.37 1.47 1.28
C LYS A 168 -3.59 0.95 2.05
N ILE A 169 -3.64 -0.34 2.38
CA ILE A 169 -4.71 -0.95 3.20
C ILE A 169 -4.70 -0.36 4.60
N MET A 170 -3.54 -0.24 5.23
CA MET A 170 -3.44 0.36 6.56
C MET A 170 -3.86 1.83 6.55
N PHE A 171 -3.48 2.59 5.51
CA PHE A 171 -3.94 3.97 5.34
C PHE A 171 -5.46 4.07 5.19
N LEU A 172 -6.07 3.17 4.41
CA LEU A 172 -7.53 3.05 4.30
C LEU A 172 -8.18 2.74 5.66
N ILE A 173 -7.60 1.83 6.46
CA ILE A 173 -8.06 1.52 7.82
C ILE A 173 -7.97 2.76 8.71
N THR A 174 -6.89 3.52 8.63
CA THR A 174 -6.72 4.77 9.39
C THR A 174 -7.79 5.80 9.04
N ILE A 175 -8.06 6.00 7.75
CA ILE A 175 -9.17 6.86 7.28
C ILE A 175 -10.50 6.35 7.85
N PHE A 176 -10.77 5.05 7.74
CA PHE A 176 -12.00 4.44 8.24
C PHE A 176 -12.19 4.61 9.75
N LEU A 177 -11.13 4.43 10.55
CA LEU A 177 -11.18 4.66 11.99
C LEU A 177 -11.44 6.13 12.32
N GLY A 178 -10.81 7.05 11.59
CA GLY A 178 -11.05 8.49 11.72
C GLY A 178 -12.49 8.88 11.38
N THR A 179 -13.04 8.37 10.27
CA THR A 179 -14.44 8.64 9.89
C THR A 179 -15.42 8.02 10.88
N LEU A 180 -15.15 6.81 11.36
CA LEU A 180 -15.95 6.17 12.41
C LEU A 180 -15.93 6.96 13.72
N TYR A 181 -14.78 7.48 14.11
CA TYR A 181 -14.62 8.35 15.28
C TYR A 181 -15.53 9.59 15.17
N ILE A 182 -15.44 10.31 14.05
CA ILE A 182 -16.25 11.49 13.75
C ILE A 182 -17.75 11.15 13.74
N ALA A 183 -18.15 10.03 13.12
CA ALA A 183 -19.55 9.63 13.04
C ALA A 183 -20.17 9.35 14.43
N ILE A 184 -19.41 8.79 15.36
CA ILE A 184 -19.86 8.57 16.75
C ILE A 184 -20.03 9.91 17.48
N VAL A 185 -19.09 10.85 17.31
CA VAL A 185 -19.18 12.21 17.87
C VAL A 185 -20.40 12.94 17.32
N ILE A 186 -20.62 12.92 16.00
CA ILE A 186 -21.81 13.51 15.36
C ILE A 186 -23.09 12.87 15.90
N SER A 187 -23.13 11.53 16.03
CA SER A 187 -24.27 10.83 16.65
C SER A 187 -24.56 11.32 18.08
N GLY A 188 -23.50 11.62 18.85
CA GLY A 188 -23.60 12.24 20.18
C GLY A 188 -24.19 13.64 20.14
N LEU A 189 -23.66 14.50 19.26
CA LEU A 189 -24.13 15.88 19.10
C LEU A 189 -25.64 15.94 18.81
N PHE A 190 -26.10 15.11 17.87
CA PHE A 190 -27.52 15.03 17.52
C PHE A 190 -28.41 14.42 18.63
N LYS A 191 -27.85 13.79 19.67
CA LYS A 191 -28.58 13.38 20.90
C LYS A 191 -28.55 14.49 21.95
N SER A 192 -27.40 15.11 22.14
CA SER A 192 -27.19 16.11 23.19
C SER A 192 -27.88 17.44 22.92
N VAL A 193 -27.88 17.94 21.68
CA VAL A 193 -28.48 19.25 21.36
C VAL A 193 -29.99 19.29 21.67
N PRO A 194 -30.83 18.33 21.22
CA PRO A 194 -32.24 18.32 21.58
C PRO A 194 -32.50 18.19 23.08
N PHE A 195 -31.67 17.41 23.79
CA PHE A 195 -31.77 17.28 25.25
C PHE A 195 -31.49 18.60 25.93
N LEU A 196 -30.40 19.27 25.56
CA LEU A 196 -30.02 20.55 26.16
C LEU A 196 -31.08 21.62 25.86
N SER A 197 -31.61 21.63 24.62
CA SER A 197 -32.68 22.56 24.21
C SER A 197 -33.92 22.40 25.09
N GLU A 198 -34.29 21.16 25.37
CA GLU A 198 -35.43 20.83 26.21
C GLU A 198 -35.16 21.14 27.69
N TRP A 199 -33.91 20.95 28.15
CA TRP A 199 -33.47 21.30 29.50
C TRP A 199 -33.52 22.79 29.76
N VAL A 200 -32.97 23.60 28.85
CA VAL A 200 -33.03 25.07 28.92
C VAL A 200 -34.49 25.53 28.87
N ARG A 201 -35.31 24.93 28.00
CA ARG A 201 -36.74 25.28 27.92
C ARG A 201 -37.47 25.06 29.23
N GLN A 202 -37.32 23.88 29.84
CA GLN A 202 -38.04 23.56 31.08
C GLN A 202 -37.50 24.32 32.30
N ARG A 203 -36.19 24.55 32.38
CA ARG A 203 -35.57 25.21 33.54
C ARG A 203 -35.62 26.73 33.46
N MET A 204 -35.36 27.31 32.29
CA MET A 204 -35.25 28.76 32.10
C MET A 204 -36.52 29.37 31.48
N LYS A 205 -37.49 28.55 31.06
CA LYS A 205 -38.72 28.99 30.35
C LYS A 205 -38.44 29.76 29.05
N ILE A 206 -37.29 29.50 28.42
CA ILE A 206 -36.85 30.10 27.15
C ILE A 206 -37.23 29.18 25.98
N SER A 207 -37.38 29.72 24.76
CA SER A 207 -37.73 28.90 23.58
C SER A 207 -36.65 27.84 23.28
N SER A 208 -37.06 26.68 22.72
CA SER A 208 -36.13 25.58 22.42
C SER A 208 -35.11 25.87 21.30
N LEU A 209 -35.26 26.99 20.59
CA LEU A 209 -34.42 27.41 19.46
C LEU A 209 -33.14 28.14 19.87
N TRP A 210 -33.03 28.55 21.15
CA TRP A 210 -31.87 29.32 21.60
C TRP A 210 -30.56 28.55 21.56
N ILE A 211 -30.57 27.23 21.79
CA ILE A 211 -29.32 26.44 21.73
C ILE A 211 -28.80 26.32 20.30
N PRO A 212 -29.61 25.93 19.30
CA PRO A 212 -29.19 26.01 17.90
C PRO A 212 -28.71 27.41 17.50
N ALA A 213 -29.41 28.47 17.93
CA ALA A 213 -29.03 29.85 17.61
C ALA A 213 -27.69 30.24 18.25
N LEU A 214 -27.45 29.85 19.51
CA LEU A 214 -26.19 30.06 20.20
C LEU A 214 -25.05 29.28 19.54
N LEU A 215 -25.28 28.03 19.17
CA LEU A 215 -24.29 27.23 18.43
C LEU A 215 -23.95 27.87 17.07
N PHE A 216 -24.95 28.40 16.37
CA PHE A 216 -24.73 29.13 15.12
C PHE A 216 -23.93 30.43 15.35
N SER A 217 -24.25 31.18 16.41
CA SER A 217 -23.49 32.37 16.79
C SER A 217 -22.03 32.00 17.11
N LEU A 218 -21.80 30.99 17.95
CA LEU A 218 -20.45 30.52 18.27
C LEU A 218 -19.67 30.07 17.03
N PHE A 219 -20.33 29.42 16.06
CA PHE A 219 -19.70 29.03 14.79
C PHE A 219 -19.19 30.24 13.99
N VAL A 220 -19.93 31.35 14.01
CA VAL A 220 -19.57 32.58 13.27
C VAL A 220 -18.44 33.34 13.97
N TRP A 221 -18.45 33.39 15.30
CA TRP A 221 -17.57 34.30 16.06
C TRP A 221 -16.32 33.63 16.65
N LEU A 222 -16.26 32.30 16.76
CA LEU A 222 -15.12 31.61 17.35
C LEU A 222 -14.17 31.01 16.28
N PRO A 223 -12.86 30.91 16.59
CA PRO A 223 -11.94 30.12 15.78
C PRO A 223 -12.41 28.67 15.63
N ILE A 224 -12.27 28.10 14.43
CA ILE A 224 -12.85 26.79 14.07
C ILE A 224 -12.47 25.67 15.05
N LEU A 225 -11.22 25.64 15.53
CA LEU A 225 -10.75 24.65 16.49
C LEU A 225 -11.45 24.77 17.85
N THR A 226 -11.64 25.99 18.34
CA THR A 226 -12.33 26.23 19.62
C THR A 226 -13.81 25.87 19.51
N PHE A 227 -14.46 26.19 18.40
CA PHE A 227 -15.83 25.79 18.13
C PHE A 227 -15.98 24.26 18.04
N LEU A 228 -15.05 23.57 17.36
CA LEU A 228 -15.03 22.10 17.30
C LEU A 228 -14.85 21.47 18.68
N ALA A 229 -13.99 22.03 19.54
CA ALA A 229 -13.83 21.56 20.91
C ALA A 229 -15.14 21.68 21.73
N ILE A 230 -15.87 22.79 21.57
CA ILE A 230 -17.19 22.98 22.21
C ILE A 230 -18.20 21.96 21.67
N LEU A 231 -18.25 21.74 20.35
CA LEU A 231 -19.13 20.74 19.75
C LEU A 231 -18.82 19.33 20.25
N ILE A 232 -17.55 18.97 20.35
CA ILE A 232 -17.11 17.69 20.92
C ILE A 232 -17.59 17.60 22.37
N GLY A 233 -17.36 18.61 23.21
CA GLY A 233 -17.84 18.62 24.60
C GLY A 233 -19.35 18.38 24.71
N ILE A 234 -20.14 19.08 23.89
CA ILE A 234 -21.60 18.91 23.84
C ILE A 234 -21.97 17.50 23.39
N SER A 235 -21.28 16.95 22.38
CA SER A 235 -21.57 15.61 21.86
C SER A 235 -21.50 14.50 22.92
N LEU A 236 -20.67 14.70 23.96
CA LEU A 236 -20.44 13.72 25.01
C LEU A 236 -21.59 13.68 26.04
N ILE A 237 -22.35 14.77 26.22
CA ILE A 237 -23.37 14.89 27.29
C ILE A 237 -24.39 13.73 27.29
N LYS A 238 -24.91 13.35 26.11
CA LYS A 238 -25.88 12.25 25.95
C LYS A 238 -25.37 11.07 25.14
N LEU A 239 -24.04 10.92 25.07
CA LEU A 239 -23.44 9.72 24.50
C LEU A 239 -23.77 8.49 25.38
N ARG A 240 -23.95 7.32 24.75
CA ARG A 240 -24.24 6.07 25.48
C ARG A 240 -22.96 5.42 26.00
N LYS A 241 -23.06 4.62 27.07
CA LYS A 241 -21.92 3.84 27.61
C LYS A 241 -21.17 3.05 26.52
N LYS A 242 -21.90 2.30 25.68
CA LYS A 242 -21.29 1.56 24.56
C LYS A 242 -20.53 2.47 23.58
N SER A 243 -21.01 3.69 23.34
CA SER A 243 -20.33 4.68 22.48
C SER A 243 -19.02 5.18 23.07
N TYR A 244 -18.95 5.40 24.38
CA TYR A 244 -17.70 5.77 25.06
C TYR A 244 -16.65 4.67 24.98
N ILE A 245 -17.04 3.41 25.22
CA ILE A 245 -16.11 2.27 25.13
C ILE A 245 -15.52 2.19 23.72
N ARG A 246 -16.34 2.42 22.69
CA ARG A 246 -15.87 2.40 21.30
C ARG A 246 -14.92 3.56 21.00
N LEU A 247 -15.26 4.77 21.45
CA LEU A 247 -14.35 5.91 21.31
C LEU A 247 -13.03 5.66 22.04
N ALA A 248 -13.05 5.03 23.22
CA ALA A 248 -11.84 4.67 23.94
C ALA A 248 -10.96 3.68 23.14
N ILE A 249 -11.56 2.62 22.60
CA ILE A 249 -10.86 1.62 21.76
C ILE A 249 -10.30 2.28 20.51
N ILE A 250 -11.10 3.08 19.79
CA ILE A 250 -10.64 3.75 18.56
C ILE A 250 -9.52 4.75 18.89
N SER A 251 -9.65 5.54 19.95
CA SER A 251 -8.59 6.46 20.41
C SER A 251 -7.30 5.74 20.79
N PHE A 252 -7.37 4.48 21.23
CA PHE A 252 -6.15 3.71 21.51
C PHE A 252 -5.53 3.14 20.22
N ILE A 253 -6.33 2.56 19.33
CA ILE A 253 -5.85 1.86 18.13
C ILE A 253 -5.42 2.83 17.03
N PHE A 254 -6.17 3.92 16.81
CA PHE A 254 -5.93 4.88 15.74
C PHE A 254 -4.48 5.43 15.69
N PRO A 255 -3.90 5.97 16.78
CA PRO A 255 -2.54 6.49 16.75
C PRO A 255 -1.50 5.40 16.50
N LEU A 256 -1.77 4.15 16.95
CA LEU A 256 -0.86 3.03 16.74
C LEU A 256 -0.82 2.62 15.26
N ILE A 257 -1.98 2.45 14.63
CA ILE A 257 -2.03 2.10 13.20
C ILE A 257 -1.41 3.22 12.37
N LEU A 258 -1.76 4.47 12.65
CA LEU A 258 -1.21 5.61 11.92
C LEU A 258 0.32 5.70 12.02
N ALA A 259 0.87 5.52 13.23
CA ALA A 259 2.32 5.51 13.44
C ALA A 259 2.98 4.33 12.73
N TYR A 260 2.40 3.13 12.83
CA TYR A 260 2.95 1.94 12.19
C TYR A 260 2.91 2.04 10.65
N THR A 261 1.83 2.59 10.05
CA THR A 261 1.78 2.87 8.61
C THR A 261 2.91 3.79 8.16
N PHE A 262 3.22 4.81 8.98
CA PHE A 262 4.26 5.78 8.68
C PHE A 262 5.67 5.16 8.75
N GLU A 263 5.95 4.37 9.78
CA GLU A 263 7.25 3.69 9.91
C GLU A 263 7.50 2.71 8.76
N ILE A 264 6.55 1.84 8.42
CA ILE A 264 6.72 0.91 7.28
C ILE A 264 7.00 1.68 5.98
N LYS A 265 6.29 2.81 5.77
CA LYS A 265 6.49 3.65 4.59
C LYS A 265 7.90 4.25 4.56
N LEU A 266 8.45 4.66 5.71
CA LEU A 266 9.81 5.17 5.80
C LEU A 266 10.84 4.07 5.57
N ASN A 267 10.71 2.94 6.27
CA ASN A 267 11.61 1.80 6.22
C ASN A 267 11.70 1.18 4.81
N PHE A 268 10.66 1.32 3.99
CA PHE A 268 10.65 0.83 2.62
C PHE A 268 10.33 1.94 1.60
N SER A 269 10.91 3.11 1.81
CA SER A 269 10.89 4.21 0.83
C SER A 269 12.02 4.03 -0.21
N SER A 270 11.91 4.68 -1.37
CA SER A 270 12.92 4.58 -2.44
C SER A 270 14.34 4.95 -2.00
N ASN A 271 14.46 5.75 -0.94
CA ASN A 271 15.74 6.24 -0.39
C ASN A 271 16.17 5.46 0.86
N SER A 272 15.39 4.46 1.27
CA SER A 272 15.68 3.68 2.47
C SER A 272 16.78 2.65 2.21
N PRO A 273 17.69 2.43 3.16
CA PRO A 273 18.71 1.39 3.06
C PRO A 273 18.13 -0.01 2.78
N ALA A 274 16.96 -0.35 3.35
CA ALA A 274 16.28 -1.62 3.09
C ALA A 274 15.79 -1.75 1.65
N TYR A 275 15.24 -0.69 1.06
CA TYR A 275 14.83 -0.69 -0.34
C TYR A 275 16.04 -0.82 -1.28
N HIS A 276 17.12 -0.08 -1.01
CA HIS A 276 18.37 -0.18 -1.79
C HIS A 276 19.00 -1.56 -1.67
N SER A 277 19.02 -2.15 -0.47
CA SER A 277 19.53 -3.51 -0.27
C SER A 277 18.67 -4.55 -1.01
N TYR A 278 17.35 -4.38 -1.01
CA TYR A 278 16.46 -5.24 -1.78
C TYR A 278 16.67 -5.11 -3.28
N LYS A 279 16.71 -3.87 -3.81
CA LYS A 279 16.85 -3.66 -5.26
C LYS A 279 18.25 -3.98 -5.77
N SER A 280 19.31 -3.76 -4.99
CA SER A 280 20.68 -4.14 -5.37
C SER A 280 20.86 -5.64 -5.56
N ARG A 281 20.11 -6.48 -4.82
CA ARG A 281 20.06 -7.93 -5.07
C ARG A 281 19.63 -8.29 -6.49
N TYR A 282 18.83 -7.45 -7.16
CA TYR A 282 18.29 -7.75 -8.50
C TYR A 282 18.81 -6.81 -9.59
N ASP A 283 19.30 -5.63 -9.23
CA ASP A 283 19.87 -4.61 -10.13
C ASP A 283 21.07 -3.92 -9.45
N PRO A 284 22.17 -4.65 -9.22
CA PRO A 284 23.34 -4.15 -8.48
C PRO A 284 24.01 -2.96 -9.16
N TYR A 285 23.87 -2.84 -10.49
CA TYR A 285 24.48 -1.76 -11.27
C TYR A 285 23.88 -0.38 -11.00
N ASN A 286 22.61 -0.31 -10.58
CA ASN A 286 21.89 0.96 -10.40
C ASN A 286 21.54 1.27 -8.96
N TYR A 287 21.53 0.26 -8.09
CA TYR A 287 21.32 0.46 -6.67
C TYR A 287 22.61 0.11 -5.93
N SER A 288 23.31 1.14 -5.46
CA SER A 288 24.39 0.96 -4.51
C SER A 288 23.83 0.92 -3.09
N ILE A 289 24.48 0.12 -2.25
CA ILE A 289 24.33 0.18 -0.80
C ILE A 289 25.46 1.08 -0.29
N ASP A 290 25.19 2.37 -0.12
CA ASP A 290 26.23 3.33 0.32
C ASP A 290 26.68 3.02 1.76
N GLU A 291 25.72 2.87 2.67
CA GLU A 291 25.93 2.49 4.06
C GLU A 291 25.18 1.19 4.39
N VAL A 292 25.89 0.26 5.03
CA VAL A 292 25.34 -1.03 5.42
C VAL A 292 24.98 -0.98 6.89
N GLU A 293 23.69 -1.07 7.20
CA GLU A 293 23.19 -0.87 8.57
C GLU A 293 22.70 -2.17 9.25
N PHE A 294 22.33 -3.21 8.48
CA PHE A 294 21.69 -4.42 9.00
C PHE A 294 22.16 -5.68 8.25
N PRO A 295 22.00 -6.89 8.84
CA PRO A 295 22.56 -8.15 8.33
C PRO A 295 22.24 -8.44 6.85
N TYR A 296 21.03 -8.13 6.39
CA TYR A 296 20.65 -8.34 4.99
C TYR A 296 21.52 -7.49 4.04
N GLY A 297 21.78 -6.23 4.37
CA GLY A 297 22.67 -5.36 3.58
C GLY A 297 24.12 -5.86 3.56
N TYR A 298 24.62 -6.40 4.68
CA TYR A 298 25.98 -6.98 4.76
C TYR A 298 26.12 -8.18 3.82
N ALA A 299 25.10 -9.05 3.80
CA ALA A 299 25.12 -10.21 2.93
C ALA A 299 25.04 -9.81 1.46
N VAL A 300 24.10 -8.94 1.07
CA VAL A 300 23.95 -8.52 -0.34
C VAL A 300 25.21 -7.79 -0.83
N LYS A 301 25.69 -6.77 -0.11
CA LYS A 301 26.90 -6.01 -0.50
C LYS A 301 28.15 -6.89 -0.49
N GLY A 302 28.23 -7.85 0.44
CA GLY A 302 29.35 -8.79 0.50
C GLY A 302 29.39 -9.68 -0.74
N VAL A 303 28.25 -10.23 -1.17
CA VAL A 303 28.15 -11.02 -2.40
C VAL A 303 28.50 -10.18 -3.62
N GLU A 304 27.99 -8.95 -3.70
CA GLU A 304 28.33 -8.00 -4.78
C GLU A 304 29.86 -7.78 -4.87
N MET A 305 30.51 -7.44 -3.75
CA MET A 305 31.96 -7.22 -3.72
C MET A 305 32.75 -8.48 -4.09
N ALA A 306 32.28 -9.66 -3.68
CA ALA A 306 32.90 -10.93 -4.01
C ALA A 306 32.84 -11.22 -5.50
N MET A 307 31.69 -10.98 -6.14
CA MET A 307 31.50 -11.14 -7.59
C MET A 307 32.36 -10.17 -8.41
N ILE A 308 32.60 -8.96 -7.91
CA ILE A 308 33.48 -7.96 -8.54
C ILE A 308 34.98 -8.30 -8.34
N GLY A 309 35.30 -9.29 -7.48
CA GLY A 309 36.67 -9.69 -7.14
C GLY A 309 37.32 -8.80 -6.08
N GLU A 310 36.54 -7.98 -5.37
CA GLU A 310 37.00 -7.17 -4.24
C GLU A 310 36.98 -7.98 -2.92
N SER A 311 37.75 -9.07 -2.88
CA SER A 311 37.65 -10.09 -1.82
C SER A 311 37.84 -9.56 -0.40
N SER A 312 38.83 -8.69 -0.18
CA SER A 312 39.07 -8.08 1.15
C SER A 312 37.86 -7.29 1.69
N LYS A 313 37.10 -6.63 0.80
CA LYS A 313 35.88 -5.92 1.20
C LYS A 313 34.76 -6.91 1.47
N ALA A 314 34.62 -7.94 0.64
CA ALA A 314 33.62 -8.99 0.82
C ALA A 314 33.80 -9.73 2.16
N GLU A 315 35.03 -10.14 2.47
CA GLU A 315 35.43 -10.75 3.74
C GLU A 315 35.00 -9.88 4.93
N SER A 316 35.41 -8.61 4.95
CA SER A 316 35.05 -7.68 6.03
C SER A 316 33.53 -7.49 6.16
N LEU A 317 32.78 -7.48 5.05
CA LEU A 317 31.33 -7.36 5.08
C LEU A 317 30.67 -8.62 5.64
N PHE A 318 31.14 -9.81 5.27
CA PHE A 318 30.61 -11.06 5.80
C PHE A 318 30.96 -11.25 7.28
N GLU A 319 32.16 -10.89 7.71
CA GLU A 319 32.55 -10.91 9.13
C GLU A 319 31.68 -9.98 9.97
N LYS A 320 31.54 -8.71 9.55
CA LYS A 320 30.64 -7.75 10.23
C LYS A 320 29.18 -8.22 10.22
N GLY A 321 28.75 -8.84 9.14
CA GLY A 321 27.43 -9.45 9.04
C GLY A 321 27.25 -10.55 10.10
N TYR A 322 28.23 -11.44 10.23
CA TYR A 322 28.25 -12.53 11.20
C TYR A 322 28.31 -12.04 12.65
N GLU A 323 29.10 -11.00 12.94
CA GLU A 323 29.15 -10.36 14.27
C GLU A 323 27.79 -9.78 14.69
N ASN A 324 27.04 -9.20 13.75
CA ASN A 324 25.71 -8.64 14.02
C ASN A 324 24.62 -9.71 14.06
N ASN A 325 24.78 -10.80 13.30
CA ASN A 325 23.85 -11.90 13.19
C ASN A 325 24.63 -13.16 12.84
N GLU A 326 24.79 -14.06 13.82
CA GLU A 326 25.57 -15.31 13.74
C GLU A 326 24.95 -16.39 12.81
N SER A 327 24.43 -15.97 11.67
CA SER A 327 23.85 -16.81 10.64
C SER A 327 24.90 -17.57 9.86
N LEU A 328 24.57 -18.82 9.53
CA LEU A 328 25.37 -19.69 8.68
C LEU A 328 25.63 -19.11 7.30
N ILE A 329 24.75 -18.25 6.78
CA ILE A 329 24.87 -17.65 5.45
C ILE A 329 26.20 -16.89 5.30
N PHE A 330 26.62 -16.18 6.34
CA PHE A 330 27.90 -15.46 6.31
C PHE A 330 29.10 -16.41 6.32
N LEU A 331 29.02 -17.52 7.06
CA LEU A 331 30.07 -18.54 7.09
C LEU A 331 30.17 -19.30 5.76
N VAL A 332 29.03 -19.63 5.14
CA VAL A 332 28.95 -20.22 3.80
C VAL A 332 29.58 -19.28 2.79
N ASN A 333 29.23 -17.99 2.82
CA ASN A 333 29.78 -17.00 1.89
C ASN A 333 31.27 -16.75 2.10
N LEU A 334 31.77 -16.75 3.35
CA LEU A 334 33.21 -16.72 3.63
C LEU A 334 33.91 -17.96 3.05
N SER A 335 33.34 -19.15 3.23
CA SER A 335 33.87 -20.38 2.63
C SER A 335 33.97 -20.29 1.11
N SER A 336 32.89 -19.85 0.44
CA SER A 336 32.88 -19.66 -1.02
C SER A 336 33.87 -18.59 -1.49
N LEU A 337 34.03 -17.51 -0.71
CA LEU A 337 34.99 -16.46 -0.99
C LEU A 337 36.43 -17.01 -0.95
N TYR A 338 36.85 -17.66 0.14
CA TYR A 338 38.20 -18.22 0.21
C TYR A 338 38.44 -19.34 -0.81
N PHE A 339 37.40 -20.11 -1.15
CA PHE A 339 37.49 -21.08 -2.24
C PHE A 339 37.83 -20.38 -3.56
N SER A 340 37.15 -19.28 -3.88
CA SER A 340 37.40 -18.49 -5.10
C SER A 340 38.81 -17.88 -5.16
N GLU A 341 39.42 -17.63 -3.99
CA GLU A 341 40.80 -17.16 -3.87
C GLU A 341 41.85 -18.30 -3.95
N ASN A 342 41.41 -19.55 -4.10
CA ASN A 342 42.21 -20.77 -3.97
C ASN A 342 42.85 -20.94 -2.58
N ASN A 343 42.32 -20.27 -1.56
CA ASN A 343 42.73 -20.45 -0.17
C ASN A 343 41.96 -21.62 0.46
N TYR A 344 42.29 -22.83 0.01
CA TYR A 344 41.54 -24.04 0.37
C TYR A 344 41.57 -24.39 1.86
N ASN A 345 42.57 -23.93 2.61
CA ASN A 345 42.65 -24.23 4.05
C ASN A 345 41.59 -23.46 4.82
N ASP A 346 41.45 -22.17 4.56
CA ASP A 346 40.42 -21.34 5.21
C ASP A 346 39.03 -21.70 4.69
N ALA A 347 38.89 -21.97 3.38
CA ALA A 347 37.63 -22.47 2.82
C ALA A 347 37.15 -23.76 3.50
N LEU A 348 38.05 -24.73 3.72
CA LEU A 348 37.73 -25.95 4.48
C LEU A 348 37.37 -25.64 5.93
N ALA A 349 38.13 -24.77 6.62
CA ALA A 349 37.86 -24.44 8.01
C ALA A 349 36.46 -23.81 8.20
N PHE A 350 36.07 -22.89 7.31
CA PHE A 350 34.72 -22.30 7.34
C PHE A 350 33.64 -23.31 6.93
N SER A 351 33.89 -24.13 5.89
CA SER A 351 32.97 -25.22 5.51
C SER A 351 32.75 -26.22 6.65
N GLU A 352 33.80 -26.64 7.35
CA GLU A 352 33.72 -27.53 8.50
C GLU A 352 32.91 -26.90 9.63
N LYS A 353 33.09 -25.59 9.87
CA LYS A 353 32.26 -24.85 10.84
C LYS A 353 30.78 -24.86 10.42
N VAL A 354 30.47 -24.64 9.14
CA VAL A 354 29.08 -24.73 8.64
C VAL A 354 28.51 -26.13 8.85
N VAL A 355 29.20 -27.16 8.38
CA VAL A 355 28.77 -28.58 8.47
C VAL A 355 28.65 -29.05 9.93
N SER A 356 29.40 -28.47 10.87
CA SER A 356 29.24 -28.76 12.29
C SER A 356 27.91 -28.28 12.87
N ILE A 357 27.28 -27.27 12.26
CA ILE A 357 26.01 -26.69 12.69
C ILE A 357 24.85 -27.22 11.83
N ASP A 358 25.06 -27.30 10.52
CA ASP A 358 24.13 -27.81 9.51
C ASP A 358 24.82 -28.86 8.64
N PRO A 359 24.78 -30.15 9.05
CA PRO A 359 25.48 -31.23 8.36
C PRO A 359 25.06 -31.42 6.89
N ASP A 360 23.82 -31.05 6.55
CA ASP A 360 23.22 -31.27 5.23
C ASP A 360 23.34 -30.03 4.32
N ASN A 361 24.12 -29.01 4.73
CA ASN A 361 24.28 -27.78 3.97
C ASN A 361 24.89 -28.06 2.57
N PRO A 362 24.16 -27.85 1.47
CA PRO A 362 24.62 -28.29 0.15
C PRO A 362 25.86 -27.55 -0.32
N ILE A 363 25.94 -26.24 -0.05
CA ILE A 363 27.04 -25.39 -0.54
C ILE A 363 28.34 -25.76 0.17
N ALA A 364 28.34 -25.83 1.51
CA ALA A 364 29.54 -26.20 2.25
C ALA A 364 30.03 -27.61 1.91
N ASN A 365 29.12 -28.60 1.81
CA ASN A 365 29.49 -29.95 1.41
C ASN A 365 30.05 -30.00 -0.04
N LEU A 366 29.47 -29.23 -0.97
CA LEU A 366 29.98 -29.12 -2.34
C LEU A 366 31.36 -28.43 -2.39
N THR A 367 31.55 -27.34 -1.65
CA THR A 367 32.85 -26.67 -1.53
C THR A 367 33.92 -27.63 -1.01
N MET A 368 33.62 -28.38 0.06
CA MET A 368 34.54 -29.41 0.57
C MET A 368 34.81 -30.48 -0.48
N ALA A 369 33.76 -31.01 -1.13
CA ALA A 369 33.91 -32.02 -2.17
C ALA A 369 34.82 -31.55 -3.32
N THR A 370 34.67 -30.32 -3.80
CA THR A 370 35.51 -29.79 -4.88
C THR A 370 36.96 -29.58 -4.43
N ILE A 371 37.20 -29.14 -3.20
CA ILE A 371 38.56 -29.04 -2.65
C ILE A 371 39.23 -30.42 -2.56
N TYR A 372 38.51 -31.45 -2.09
CA TYR A 372 39.02 -32.83 -2.07
C TYR A 372 39.14 -33.42 -3.48
N LEU A 373 38.28 -32.94 -4.40
CA LEU A 373 38.38 -32.92 -5.86
C LEU A 373 39.82 -32.77 -6.34
N ASP A 374 40.30 -31.55 -6.13
CA ASP A 374 41.61 -31.07 -6.56
C ASP A 374 42.76 -31.80 -5.87
N ARG A 375 42.51 -32.39 -4.70
CA ARG A 375 43.45 -33.21 -3.95
C ARG A 375 43.44 -34.69 -4.35
N LEU A 376 42.57 -35.10 -5.27
CA LEU A 376 42.40 -36.48 -5.75
C LEU A 376 41.95 -37.47 -4.65
N ASP A 377 41.24 -37.01 -3.64
CA ASP A 377 40.71 -37.85 -2.55
C ASP A 377 39.26 -38.31 -2.85
N PHE A 378 39.13 -39.23 -3.80
CA PHE A 378 37.83 -39.63 -4.36
C PHE A 378 36.86 -40.25 -3.34
N GLU A 379 37.36 -40.87 -2.26
CA GLU A 379 36.51 -41.46 -1.22
C GLU A 379 35.78 -40.35 -0.43
N VAL A 380 36.52 -39.31 -0.04
CA VAL A 380 35.98 -38.16 0.69
C VAL A 380 35.04 -37.34 -0.21
N VAL A 381 35.40 -37.19 -1.48
CA VAL A 381 34.57 -36.53 -2.50
C VAL A 381 33.21 -37.19 -2.63
N SER A 382 33.16 -38.52 -2.82
CA SER A 382 31.90 -39.24 -2.99
C SER A 382 30.97 -39.04 -1.79
N LYS A 383 31.52 -39.04 -0.57
CA LYS A 383 30.75 -38.80 0.65
C LYS A 383 30.09 -37.42 0.65
N TYR A 384 30.86 -36.37 0.37
CA TYR A 384 30.36 -35.00 0.45
C TYR A 384 29.42 -34.63 -0.71
N ILE A 385 29.66 -35.15 -1.92
CA ILE A 385 28.73 -35.02 -3.05
C ILE A 385 27.39 -35.72 -2.74
N GLU A 386 27.41 -36.91 -2.13
CA GLU A 386 26.17 -37.61 -1.74
C GLU A 386 25.35 -36.81 -0.73
N ILE A 387 26.00 -36.09 0.19
CA ILE A 387 25.32 -35.22 1.16
C ILE A 387 24.76 -33.98 0.45
N ALA A 388 25.56 -33.30 -0.39
CA ALA A 388 25.11 -32.12 -1.13
C ALA A 388 23.90 -32.40 -2.04
N THR A 389 23.89 -33.55 -2.71
CA THR A 389 22.80 -33.98 -3.61
C THR A 389 21.50 -34.33 -2.88
N LYS A 390 21.55 -34.74 -1.60
CA LYS A 390 20.33 -35.01 -0.80
C LYS A 390 19.47 -33.76 -0.59
N SER A 391 20.08 -32.58 -0.60
CA SER A 391 19.41 -31.29 -0.45
C SER A 391 18.81 -30.76 -1.76
N GLY A 392 19.03 -31.45 -2.89
CA GLY A 392 18.47 -31.16 -4.20
C GLY A 392 19.51 -31.35 -5.32
N HIS A 393 19.13 -32.03 -6.41
CA HIS A 393 20.04 -32.30 -7.54
C HIS A 393 20.60 -31.04 -8.21
N GLU A 394 19.89 -29.91 -8.13
CA GLU A 394 20.27 -28.62 -8.73
C GLU A 394 21.61 -28.09 -8.19
N PHE A 395 21.96 -28.39 -6.93
CA PHE A 395 23.22 -27.89 -6.35
C PHE A 395 24.46 -28.59 -6.91
N ALA A 396 24.34 -29.84 -7.37
CA ALA A 396 25.48 -30.60 -7.90
C ALA A 396 25.90 -30.14 -9.29
N GLU A 397 25.04 -29.42 -10.00
CA GLU A 397 25.29 -28.90 -11.35
C GLU A 397 25.77 -27.44 -11.34
N ARG A 398 25.74 -26.76 -10.18
CA ARG A 398 26.21 -25.37 -10.04
C ARG A 398 27.73 -25.30 -10.00
N GLU A 399 28.30 -24.37 -10.76
CA GLU A 399 29.73 -24.06 -10.71
C GLU A 399 30.06 -23.25 -9.44
N LEU A 400 31.17 -23.59 -8.78
CA LEU A 400 31.69 -22.81 -7.64
C LEU A 400 32.50 -21.60 -8.14
N PRO A 401 32.55 -20.48 -7.40
CA PRO A 401 31.97 -20.27 -6.07
C PRO A 401 30.46 -19.99 -6.09
N ILE A 402 29.71 -20.58 -5.14
CA ILE A 402 28.28 -20.31 -4.96
C ILE A 402 28.11 -19.38 -3.76
N TYR A 403 27.60 -18.18 -4.00
CA TYR A 403 27.24 -17.23 -2.96
C TYR A 403 25.76 -17.35 -2.59
N GLN A 404 25.46 -17.37 -1.31
CA GLN A 404 24.11 -17.46 -0.77
C GLN A 404 23.58 -16.08 -0.40
N TYR A 405 22.47 -15.69 -1.03
CA TYR A 405 21.71 -14.51 -0.63
C TYR A 405 20.88 -14.79 0.65
N PRO A 406 20.66 -13.78 1.51
CA PRO A 406 19.84 -13.90 2.70
C PRO A 406 18.35 -14.13 2.35
N PRO A 407 17.59 -14.82 3.21
CA PRO A 407 16.16 -15.01 2.98
C PRO A 407 15.39 -13.70 3.14
N ASP A 408 14.28 -13.57 2.43
CA ASP A 408 13.41 -12.38 2.47
C ASP A 408 12.89 -12.08 3.88
N SER A 409 12.84 -13.06 4.78
CA SER A 409 12.48 -12.86 6.19
C SER A 409 13.38 -11.84 6.92
N TRP A 410 14.67 -11.77 6.57
CA TRP A 410 15.57 -10.77 7.15
C TRP A 410 15.17 -9.37 6.71
N LEU A 411 14.90 -9.19 5.43
CA LEU A 411 14.44 -7.92 4.87
C LEU A 411 13.08 -7.51 5.45
N LEU A 412 12.14 -8.46 5.58
CA LEU A 412 10.84 -8.21 6.21
C LEU A 412 10.98 -7.75 7.66
N SER A 413 11.92 -8.30 8.41
CA SER A 413 12.15 -7.89 9.80
C SER A 413 12.60 -6.44 9.92
N GLU A 414 13.38 -5.94 8.95
CA GLU A 414 13.80 -4.54 8.91
C GLU A 414 12.65 -3.62 8.47
N ILE A 415 11.88 -4.03 7.46
CA ILE A 415 10.74 -3.25 6.95
C ILE A 415 9.66 -3.05 8.00
N PHE A 416 9.33 -4.11 8.74
CA PHE A 416 8.30 -4.10 9.78
C PHE A 416 8.83 -3.76 11.18
N LYS A 417 10.09 -3.31 11.27
CA LYS A 417 10.67 -2.82 12.51
C LYS A 417 9.91 -1.60 13.01
N VAL A 418 9.69 -1.55 14.32
CA VAL A 418 8.86 -0.51 14.99
C VAL A 418 9.73 0.57 15.64
N ASP A 419 10.99 0.65 15.21
CA ASP A 419 11.92 1.66 15.68
C ASP A 419 11.39 3.05 15.30
N GLY A 420 11.42 3.99 16.24
CA GLY A 420 10.93 5.35 15.99
C GLY A 420 9.42 5.58 16.22
N MET A 421 8.59 4.53 16.34
CA MET A 421 7.15 4.69 16.53
C MET A 421 6.80 5.59 17.73
N GLY A 422 7.50 5.43 18.86
CA GLY A 422 7.32 6.26 20.04
C GLY A 422 7.75 7.72 19.82
N LYS A 423 8.81 7.95 19.04
CA LYS A 423 9.27 9.29 18.64
C LYS A 423 8.22 9.95 17.75
N PHE A 424 7.72 9.25 16.73
CA PHE A 424 6.64 9.73 15.86
C PHE A 424 5.37 10.08 16.65
N ILE A 425 4.93 9.22 17.57
CA ILE A 425 3.77 9.48 18.43
C ILE A 425 3.96 10.76 19.26
N LYS A 426 5.17 10.99 19.76
CA LYS A 426 5.51 12.17 20.57
C LYS A 426 5.55 13.45 19.73
N GLU A 427 6.29 13.43 18.62
CA GLU A 427 6.49 14.58 17.73
C GLU A 427 5.20 15.01 17.03
N SER A 428 4.42 14.03 16.54
CA SER A 428 3.10 14.26 15.93
C SER A 428 1.98 14.51 16.96
N LYS A 429 2.33 14.56 18.26
CA LYS A 429 1.40 14.77 19.39
C LYS A 429 0.23 13.78 19.42
N LEU A 430 0.42 12.57 18.88
CA LEU A 430 -0.61 11.52 18.88
C LEU A 430 -0.90 10.97 20.29
N TYR A 431 -0.03 11.24 21.27
CA TYR A 431 -0.24 10.84 22.67
C TYR A 431 -1.54 11.40 23.28
N PHE A 432 -2.09 12.51 22.76
CA PHE A 432 -3.38 13.04 23.19
C PHE A 432 -4.52 12.03 22.99
N PHE A 433 -4.43 11.14 22.00
CA PHE A 433 -5.43 10.10 21.79
C PHE A 433 -5.42 9.06 22.91
N PHE A 434 -4.26 8.71 23.49
CA PHE A 434 -4.21 7.81 24.65
C PHE A 434 -4.83 8.46 25.90
N ILE A 435 -4.57 9.76 26.13
CA ILE A 435 -5.24 10.54 27.20
C ILE A 435 -6.75 10.50 27.00
N LEU A 436 -7.19 10.70 25.76
CA LEU A 436 -8.60 10.68 25.38
C LEU A 436 -9.23 9.29 25.56
N ALA A 437 -8.47 8.22 25.31
CA ALA A 437 -8.91 6.84 25.55
C ALA A 437 -9.17 6.58 27.04
N VAL A 438 -8.26 7.03 27.92
CA VAL A 438 -8.45 6.97 29.38
C VAL A 438 -9.66 7.79 29.80
N PHE A 439 -9.77 9.03 29.30
CA PHE A 439 -10.90 9.92 29.56
C PHE A 439 -12.24 9.26 29.21
N PHE A 440 -12.37 8.67 28.02
CA PHE A 440 -13.60 7.98 27.62
C PHE A 440 -13.88 6.72 28.43
N THR A 441 -12.83 6.01 28.86
CA THR A 441 -12.97 4.83 29.74
C THR A 441 -13.56 5.22 31.09
N VAL A 442 -13.03 6.28 31.71
CA VAL A 442 -13.57 6.84 32.98
C VAL A 442 -15.01 7.30 32.80
N PHE A 443 -15.31 8.06 31.74
CA PHE A 443 -16.67 8.53 31.46
C PHE A 443 -17.67 7.40 31.20
N SER A 444 -17.22 6.26 30.66
CA SER A 444 -18.07 5.09 30.45
C SER A 444 -18.54 4.43 31.76
N SER A 445 -17.83 4.68 32.87
CA SER A 445 -18.12 4.12 34.19
C SER A 445 -19.14 4.95 34.97
N ILE A 446 -19.37 6.20 34.57
CA ILE A 446 -20.36 7.08 35.19
C ILE A 446 -21.77 6.53 34.92
N ARG A 447 -22.52 6.22 35.98
CA ARG A 447 -23.93 5.79 35.87
C ARG A 447 -24.75 6.94 35.28
N ARG A 448 -25.40 6.69 34.15
CA ARG A 448 -26.33 7.63 33.51
C ARG A 448 -27.75 7.10 33.60
N LEU A 449 -28.69 7.97 33.98
CA LEU A 449 -30.11 7.66 33.88
C LEU A 449 -30.48 7.40 32.41
N GLN A 450 -31.36 6.42 32.19
CA GLN A 450 -31.91 6.15 30.87
C GLN A 450 -32.75 7.35 30.43
N ASP A 451 -32.54 7.78 29.18
CA ASP A 451 -33.35 8.84 28.59
C ASP A 451 -34.76 8.30 28.30
N GLU A 452 -35.76 8.88 28.93
CA GLU A 452 -37.17 8.64 28.61
C GLU A 452 -37.60 9.55 27.45
N TYR A 453 -38.40 9.04 26.52
CA TYR A 453 -38.93 9.80 25.39
C TYR A 453 -40.46 9.81 25.41
N CYS A 454 -41.06 10.91 25.01
CA CYS A 454 -42.50 11.06 24.90
C CYS A 454 -43.03 10.09 23.82
N PRO A 455 -43.98 9.19 24.13
CA PRO A 455 -44.47 8.18 23.19
C PRO A 455 -45.28 8.76 22.02
N ILE A 456 -45.69 10.03 22.11
CA ILE A 456 -46.51 10.71 21.09
C ILE A 456 -45.64 11.52 20.13
N CYS A 457 -44.78 12.39 20.67
CA CYS A 457 -44.01 13.34 19.88
C CYS A 457 -42.51 13.02 19.80
N GLY A 458 -42.02 12.02 20.53
CA GLY A 458 -40.61 11.61 20.50
C GLY A 458 -39.64 12.58 21.17
N ARG A 459 -40.12 13.64 21.84
CA ARG A 459 -39.26 14.57 22.61
C ARG A 459 -38.67 13.89 23.84
N VAL A 460 -37.47 14.30 24.25
CA VAL A 460 -36.86 13.84 25.50
C VAL A 460 -37.70 14.32 26.68
N LEU A 461 -37.94 13.43 27.64
CA LEU A 461 -38.64 13.75 28.88
C LEU A 461 -37.62 14.08 29.97
N ILE A 462 -37.73 15.28 30.53
CA ILE A 462 -36.98 15.68 31.73
C ILE A 462 -37.91 15.51 32.94
N ASN A 463 -39.06 16.20 32.91
CA ASN A 463 -40.19 15.95 33.79
C ASN A 463 -41.40 15.49 32.95
N GLY A 464 -41.81 14.23 33.10
CA GLY A 464 -42.96 13.68 32.38
C GLY A 464 -44.26 13.79 33.19
N ILE A 465 -45.35 14.18 32.53
CA ILE A 465 -46.71 14.18 33.12
C ILE A 465 -47.33 12.82 32.83
N LYS A 466 -47.85 12.13 33.86
CA LYS A 466 -48.52 10.83 33.68
C LYS A 466 -49.93 11.05 33.12
N ILE A 467 -50.20 10.50 31.95
CA ILE A 467 -51.54 10.40 31.33
C ILE A 467 -51.74 8.96 30.87
N GLU A 468 -52.83 8.31 31.27
CA GLU A 468 -53.16 6.93 30.85
C GLU A 468 -51.95 5.97 31.09
N GLU A 469 -51.37 6.01 32.29
CA GLU A 469 -50.19 5.23 32.75
C GLU A 469 -48.85 5.52 32.04
N LYS A 470 -48.84 6.36 30.99
CA LYS A 470 -47.63 6.73 30.27
C LYS A 470 -47.20 8.16 30.59
N LYS A 471 -45.89 8.37 30.75
CA LYS A 471 -45.32 9.72 30.85
C LYS A 471 -45.30 10.36 29.46
N VAL A 472 -45.88 11.55 29.36
CA VAL A 472 -45.90 12.39 28.16
C VAL A 472 -45.32 13.77 28.48
N CYS A 473 -44.79 14.46 27.48
CA CYS A 473 -44.26 15.81 27.68
C CYS A 473 -45.40 16.80 27.94
N ASP A 474 -45.11 17.86 28.69
CA ASP A 474 -45.96 19.04 28.93
C ASP A 474 -46.74 19.51 27.68
N ILE A 475 -46.09 19.68 26.53
CA ILE A 475 -46.74 20.16 25.31
C ILE A 475 -47.77 19.16 24.76
N CYS A 476 -47.50 17.86 24.91
CA CYS A 476 -48.44 16.84 24.48
C CYS A 476 -49.58 16.71 25.49
N ALA A 477 -49.28 16.82 26.78
CA ALA A 477 -50.28 16.82 27.84
C ALA A 477 -51.27 17.98 27.65
N GLU A 478 -50.77 19.21 27.47
CA GLU A 478 -51.57 20.42 27.22
C GLU A 478 -52.42 20.28 25.94
N ARG A 479 -51.86 19.73 24.87
CA ARG A 479 -52.64 19.50 23.63
C ARG A 479 -53.74 18.47 23.78
N LEU A 480 -53.54 17.45 24.62
CA LEU A 480 -54.53 16.40 24.84
C LEU A 480 -55.58 16.81 25.87
N SER A 481 -55.28 17.76 26.77
CA SER A 481 -56.23 18.29 27.75
C SER A 481 -57.25 19.26 27.13
N MET A 482 -56.97 19.82 25.95
CA MET A 482 -57.92 20.68 25.21
C MET A 482 -59.16 19.94 24.68
N THR A 483 -59.23 18.61 24.80
CA THR A 483 -60.38 17.83 24.34
C THR A 483 -60.68 16.63 25.24
N GLU A 484 -61.94 16.48 25.62
CA GLU A 484 -62.43 15.34 26.40
C GLU A 484 -62.81 14.14 25.50
N SER A 485 -63.00 14.37 24.20
CA SER A 485 -63.39 13.32 23.27
C SER A 485 -62.22 12.37 22.95
N LYS A 486 -62.40 11.08 23.27
CA LYS A 486 -61.43 10.02 23.01
C LYS A 486 -61.06 9.90 21.51
N SER A 487 -62.02 10.08 20.61
CA SER A 487 -61.79 9.97 19.16
C SER A 487 -60.93 11.12 18.63
N ILE A 488 -61.14 12.34 19.13
CA ILE A 488 -60.35 13.53 18.79
C ILE A 488 -58.94 13.38 19.36
N ARG A 489 -58.80 12.91 20.60
CA ARG A 489 -57.52 12.64 21.26
C ARG A 489 -56.65 11.66 20.45
N GLU A 490 -57.21 10.56 19.97
CA GLU A 490 -56.49 9.59 19.14
C GLU A 490 -56.12 10.13 17.74
N ARG A 491 -56.95 10.99 17.15
CA ARG A 491 -56.59 11.71 15.91
C ARG A 491 -55.41 12.66 16.14
N LEU A 492 -55.42 13.42 17.24
CA LEU A 492 -54.33 14.32 17.62
C LEU A 492 -53.02 13.58 17.91
N LYS A 493 -53.08 12.44 18.64
CA LYS A 493 -51.92 11.55 18.86
C LYS A 493 -51.33 11.10 17.53
N ARG A 494 -52.15 10.59 16.60
CA ARG A 494 -51.71 10.15 15.25
C ARG A 494 -51.11 11.28 14.43
N TYR A 495 -51.73 12.45 14.41
CA TYR A 495 -51.22 13.62 13.68
C TYR A 495 -49.86 14.08 14.23
N THR A 496 -49.75 14.23 15.55
CA THR A 496 -48.50 14.64 16.22
C THR A 496 -47.38 13.64 15.97
N ARG A 497 -47.71 12.35 16.01
CA ARG A 497 -46.76 11.28 15.73
C ARG A 497 -46.27 11.31 14.29
N ARG A 498 -47.16 11.43 13.29
CA ARG A 498 -46.76 11.58 11.87
C ARG A 498 -45.85 12.80 11.66
N LYS A 499 -46.12 13.92 12.33
CA LYS A 499 -45.26 15.11 12.27
C LYS A 499 -43.89 14.84 12.88
N SER A 500 -43.83 14.16 14.03
CA SER A 500 -42.57 13.76 14.67
C SER A 500 -41.76 12.81 13.80
N ASP A 501 -42.41 11.80 13.21
CA ASP A 501 -41.76 10.84 12.30
C ASP A 501 -41.11 11.56 11.11
N ARG A 502 -41.78 12.55 10.49
CA ARG A 502 -41.19 13.37 9.42
C ARG A 502 -39.96 14.16 9.89
N ILE A 503 -40.01 14.74 11.09
CA ILE A 503 -38.86 15.48 11.66
C ILE A 503 -37.69 14.53 11.94
N ALA A 504 -37.96 13.33 12.45
CA ALA A 504 -36.94 12.31 12.68
C ALA A 504 -36.28 11.85 11.37
N LEU A 505 -37.08 11.65 10.31
CA LEU A 505 -36.55 11.31 8.99
C LEU A 505 -35.70 12.45 8.40
N PHE A 506 -36.16 13.70 8.51
CA PHE A 506 -35.39 14.87 8.11
C PHE A 506 -34.08 14.99 8.90
N LYS A 507 -34.10 14.70 10.20
CA LYS A 507 -32.89 14.63 11.02
C LYS A 507 -31.91 13.58 10.50
N TYR A 508 -32.37 12.37 10.18
CA TYR A 508 -31.51 11.33 9.61
C TYR A 508 -30.92 11.73 8.27
N PHE A 509 -31.72 12.40 7.42
CA PHE A 509 -31.26 12.97 6.17
C PHE A 509 -30.13 13.98 6.38
N VAL A 510 -30.33 14.98 7.24
CA VAL A 510 -29.31 16.00 7.53
C VAL A 510 -28.03 15.37 8.10
N MET A 511 -28.15 14.40 9.00
CA MET A 511 -27.01 13.68 9.56
C MET A 511 -26.17 12.98 8.49
N ASN A 512 -26.81 12.25 7.58
CA ASN A 512 -26.11 11.54 6.50
C ASN A 512 -25.65 12.47 5.37
N LEU A 513 -26.26 13.64 5.20
CA LEU A 513 -25.78 14.68 4.30
C LEU A 513 -24.46 15.28 4.80
N ILE A 514 -24.39 15.60 6.10
CA ILE A 514 -23.17 16.10 6.75
C ILE A 514 -22.10 15.01 6.80
N PHE A 515 -22.48 13.82 7.26
CA PHE A 515 -21.55 12.71 7.43
C PHE A 515 -22.25 11.37 7.18
N PRO A 516 -22.12 10.81 5.97
CA PRO A 516 -22.75 9.55 5.58
C PRO A 516 -22.51 8.42 6.60
N GLY A 517 -23.57 7.66 6.92
CA GLY A 517 -23.52 6.56 7.89
C GLY A 517 -23.75 6.98 9.35
N SER A 518 -23.56 8.26 9.71
CA SER A 518 -23.75 8.75 11.08
C SER A 518 -25.21 8.58 11.58
N ALA A 519 -26.21 8.71 10.70
CA ALA A 519 -27.61 8.50 11.07
C ALA A 519 -27.93 7.04 11.41
N HIS A 520 -27.26 6.09 10.76
CA HIS A 520 -27.42 4.66 11.02
C HIS A 520 -26.82 4.28 12.38
N ILE A 521 -25.65 4.84 12.71
CA ILE A 521 -25.03 4.73 14.04
C ILE A 521 -25.95 5.34 15.11
N TYR A 522 -26.55 6.49 14.82
CA TYR A 522 -27.55 7.09 15.70
C TYR A 522 -28.78 6.18 15.90
N GLY A 523 -29.32 5.63 14.81
CA GLY A 523 -30.50 4.78 14.77
C GLY A 523 -30.29 3.33 15.25
N LYS A 524 -29.19 3.02 15.96
CA LYS A 524 -28.81 1.69 16.45
C LYS A 524 -28.51 0.65 15.35
N LYS A 525 -28.51 1.01 14.06
CA LYS A 525 -28.15 0.11 12.95
C LYS A 525 -26.65 0.21 12.63
N TRP A 526 -25.82 -0.36 13.50
CA TRP A 526 -24.38 -0.13 13.42
C TRP A 526 -23.74 -0.76 12.19
N LEU A 527 -24.03 -2.03 11.88
CA LEU A 527 -23.44 -2.71 10.72
C LEU A 527 -23.65 -1.90 9.43
N SER A 528 -24.88 -1.45 9.18
CA SER A 528 -25.19 -0.59 8.02
C SER A 528 -24.42 0.74 8.05
N GLY A 529 -24.28 1.36 9.22
CA GLY A 529 -23.47 2.57 9.38
C GLY A 529 -21.99 2.34 9.09
N MET A 530 -21.41 1.23 9.54
CA MET A 530 -20.01 0.86 9.27
C MET A 530 -19.77 0.58 7.78
N VAL A 531 -20.69 -0.14 7.12
CA VAL A 531 -20.58 -0.39 5.67
C VAL A 531 -20.59 0.92 4.89
N LEU A 532 -21.52 1.84 5.20
CA LEU A 532 -21.55 3.16 4.56
C LEU A 532 -20.26 3.95 4.81
N LEU A 533 -19.77 3.95 6.05
CA LEU A 533 -18.52 4.63 6.38
C LEU A 533 -17.31 4.03 5.68
N LEU A 534 -17.25 2.70 5.53
CA LEU A 534 -16.18 2.03 4.80
C LEU A 534 -16.20 2.39 3.32
N LEU A 535 -17.39 2.39 2.69
CA LEU A 535 -17.54 2.85 1.31
C LEU A 535 -17.15 4.33 1.15
N GLY A 536 -17.56 5.20 2.07
CA GLY A 536 -17.14 6.61 2.06
C GLY A 536 -15.63 6.77 2.28
N SER A 537 -15.03 5.93 3.12
CA SER A 537 -13.59 5.93 3.38
C SER A 537 -12.80 5.43 2.17
N LEU A 538 -13.33 4.45 1.43
CA LEU A 538 -12.77 3.99 0.16
C LEU A 538 -12.78 5.09 -0.90
N LEU A 539 -13.89 5.83 -1.03
CA LEU A 539 -13.96 6.98 -1.95
C LEU A 539 -12.97 8.08 -1.56
N LEU A 540 -12.86 8.38 -0.26
CA LEU A 540 -11.92 9.37 0.23
C LEU A 540 -10.46 8.91 0.03
N PHE A 541 -10.19 7.62 0.20
CA PHE A 541 -8.88 7.03 -0.11
C PHE A 541 -8.55 7.12 -1.61
N ILE A 542 -9.50 6.86 -2.51
CA ILE A 542 -9.28 7.03 -3.95
C ILE A 542 -8.95 8.50 -4.29
N TYR A 543 -9.60 9.45 -3.61
CA TYR A 543 -9.38 10.88 -3.84
C TYR A 543 -8.05 11.40 -3.27
N ILE A 544 -7.71 11.02 -2.03
CA ILE A 544 -6.53 11.55 -1.30
C ILE A 544 -5.30 10.67 -1.49
N GLY A 545 -5.48 9.39 -1.80
CA GLY A 545 -4.42 8.40 -1.96
C GLY A 545 -3.27 8.82 -2.88
N PRO A 546 -3.54 9.45 -4.05
CA PRO A 546 -2.48 9.94 -4.93
C PRO A 546 -1.56 10.95 -4.23
N PHE A 547 -2.12 11.92 -3.50
CA PHE A 547 -1.35 12.92 -2.73
C PHE A 547 -0.51 12.28 -1.61
N TYR A 548 -0.97 11.17 -1.04
CA TYR A 548 -0.24 10.44 -0.02
C TYR A 548 0.91 9.59 -0.59
N SER A 549 0.87 9.26 -1.89
CA SER A 549 1.81 8.32 -2.52
C SER A 549 3.11 8.94 -3.06
N GLN A 550 3.25 10.27 -3.11
CA GLN A 550 4.50 10.99 -3.47
C GLN A 550 5.32 10.36 -4.61
N SER A 551 4.69 10.02 -5.73
CA SER A 551 5.40 9.77 -6.99
C SER A 551 4.99 10.85 -8.00
N GLU A 552 5.87 11.83 -8.24
CA GLU A 552 5.63 12.96 -9.13
C GLU A 552 5.26 12.53 -10.56
N GLU A 553 5.82 11.41 -11.05
CA GLU A 553 5.57 10.89 -12.40
C GLU A 553 4.13 10.35 -12.60
N ILE A 554 3.43 9.91 -11.55
CA ILE A 554 2.09 9.27 -11.65
C ILE A 554 0.96 10.30 -11.60
N MET A 555 1.19 11.46 -10.96
CA MET A 555 0.14 12.47 -10.75
C MET A 555 -0.46 12.98 -12.06
N GLN A 556 0.28 13.04 -13.17
CA GLN A 556 -0.27 13.60 -14.41
C GLN A 556 -1.22 12.65 -15.16
N TYR A 557 -1.04 11.32 -15.05
CA TYR A 557 -1.86 10.37 -15.79
C TYR A 557 -3.18 10.00 -15.08
N GLU A 558 -3.17 9.91 -13.74
CA GLU A 558 -4.37 9.59 -12.94
C GLU A 558 -5.45 10.69 -12.97
N ILE A 559 -5.07 11.96 -13.17
CA ILE A 559 -5.98 13.11 -13.08
C ILE A 559 -6.96 13.20 -14.27
N SER A 560 -6.63 12.65 -15.45
CA SER A 560 -7.41 12.91 -16.67
C SER A 560 -8.55 11.92 -16.96
N VAL A 561 -8.41 10.64 -16.59
CA VAL A 561 -9.41 9.59 -16.90
C VAL A 561 -10.28 9.21 -15.70
N GLY A 562 -9.78 9.36 -14.47
CA GLY A 562 -10.43 8.89 -13.24
C GLY A 562 -11.53 9.82 -12.68
N ASN A 563 -11.50 11.11 -13.00
CA ASN A 563 -12.36 12.09 -12.31
C ASN A 563 -13.86 11.91 -12.61
N ASN A 564 -14.25 11.60 -13.85
CA ASN A 564 -15.67 11.41 -14.19
C ASN A 564 -16.25 10.15 -13.54
N ILE A 565 -15.53 9.03 -13.60
CA ILE A 565 -15.93 7.76 -12.97
C ILE A 565 -16.05 7.92 -11.45
N PHE A 566 -15.08 8.60 -10.84
CA PHE A 566 -15.10 8.90 -9.41
C PHE A 566 -16.31 9.76 -9.00
N ILE A 567 -16.64 10.79 -9.80
CA ILE A 567 -17.85 11.61 -9.58
C ILE A 567 -19.11 10.75 -9.65
N TYR A 568 -19.23 9.84 -10.63
CA TYR A 568 -20.38 8.92 -10.69
C TYR A 568 -20.46 8.00 -9.48
N PHE A 569 -19.34 7.48 -8.98
CA PHE A 569 -19.31 6.69 -7.75
C PHE A 569 -19.73 7.51 -6.51
N ILE A 570 -19.32 8.78 -6.41
CA ILE A 570 -19.80 9.68 -5.35
C ILE A 570 -21.31 9.89 -5.46
N ILE A 571 -21.82 10.20 -6.65
CA ILE A 571 -23.25 10.43 -6.87
C ILE A 571 -24.03 9.18 -6.49
N PHE A 572 -23.61 8.01 -6.98
CA PHE A 572 -24.22 6.73 -6.65
C PHE A 572 -24.18 6.44 -5.15
N TYR A 573 -23.04 6.70 -4.49
CA TYR A 573 -22.89 6.54 -3.06
C TYR A 573 -23.86 7.42 -2.27
N TYR A 574 -24.00 8.70 -2.62
CA TYR A 574 -24.97 9.58 -1.97
C TYR A 574 -26.42 9.17 -2.26
N LEU A 575 -26.75 8.72 -3.48
CA LEU A 575 -28.08 8.16 -3.79
C LEU A 575 -28.37 6.92 -2.94
N LEU A 576 -27.40 6.02 -2.78
CA LEU A 576 -27.49 4.85 -1.91
C LEU A 576 -27.71 5.26 -0.44
N VAL A 577 -26.95 6.24 0.06
CA VAL A 577 -27.09 6.78 1.41
C VAL A 577 -28.49 7.35 1.59
N LEU A 578 -29.01 8.12 0.65
CA LEU A 578 -30.37 8.67 0.70
C LEU A 578 -31.44 7.58 0.74
N PHE A 579 -31.32 6.57 -0.12
CA PHE A 579 -32.23 5.42 -0.15
C PHE A 579 -32.24 4.65 1.17
N LEU A 580 -31.06 4.35 1.72
CA LEU A 580 -30.94 3.64 3.01
C LEU A 580 -31.45 4.49 4.19
N THR A 581 -31.27 5.80 4.14
CA THR A 581 -31.79 6.74 5.14
C THR A 581 -33.31 6.69 5.22
N TRP A 582 -34.00 6.59 4.07
CA TRP A 582 -35.45 6.47 4.02
C TRP A 582 -35.96 5.21 4.73
N ARG A 583 -35.16 4.15 4.73
CA ARG A 583 -35.47 2.86 5.37
C ARG A 583 -35.13 2.82 6.87
N LEU A 584 -34.66 3.92 7.45
CA LEU A 584 -34.50 4.05 8.90
C LEU A 584 -35.87 4.25 9.55
N SER A 585 -36.31 3.27 10.34
CA SER A 585 -37.53 3.41 11.12
C SER A 585 -37.36 4.51 12.16
N THR A 586 -38.35 5.38 12.27
CA THR A 586 -38.40 6.49 13.23
C THR A 586 -38.64 6.01 14.66
N ASN A 587 -39.06 4.76 14.84
CA ASN A 587 -39.37 4.15 16.12
C ASN A 587 -38.30 3.11 16.48
N GLY A 588 -37.41 3.49 17.39
CA GLY A 588 -36.32 2.65 17.88
C GLY A 588 -36.66 1.73 19.04
N ASP A 589 -37.94 1.50 19.34
CA ASP A 589 -38.47 0.53 20.32
C ASP A 589 -39.96 0.22 20.01
N ARG A 590 -40.22 -0.74 19.12
CA ARG A 590 -41.53 -1.42 18.99
C ARG A 590 -41.28 -2.88 18.62
N GLY A 591 -41.18 -3.72 19.65
CA GLY A 591 -40.94 -5.15 19.52
C GLY A 591 -39.47 -5.43 19.34
#